data_AF-A0A7V3AE62-F1
#
_entry.id   AF-A0A7V3AE62-F1
#
_cell.length_a   1.000
_cell.length_b   1.000
_cell.length_c   1.000
_cell.angle_alpha   90.00
_cell.angle_beta   90.00
_cell.angle_gamma   90.00
#
_symmetry.space_group_name_H-M   'P 1'
#
loop_
_entity.id
_entity.type
_entity.pdbx_description
1 polymer ?
#
loop_
_entity_poly.entity_id
_entity_poly.type
_entity_poly.pdbx_seq_one_letter_code
_entity_poly.pdbx_strand_id
1 'polypeptide(L)' 'MARRRGFGSEMKVGLFLTFCLGLFVALLFVYGSLTREWRGRRELHVVFNEVSGLRPEARVLYNGLEVGRVIKMDLVEL' A
#
# COMPACT_ATOMS: atom_id res chain seq x y z
N MET A 1 -41.73 41.43 7.54
CA MET A 1 -40.53 40.90 6.85
C MET A 1 -40.36 39.44 7.23
N ALA A 2 -40.76 38.50 6.37
CA ALA A 2 -40.64 37.06 6.63
C ALA A 2 -39.57 36.47 5.70
N ARG A 3 -38.36 36.25 6.22
CA ARG A 3 -37.24 35.63 5.50
C ARG A 3 -37.40 34.11 5.54
N ARG A 4 -38.34 33.57 4.75
CA ARG A 4 -38.33 32.16 4.35
C ARG A 4 -37.51 32.05 3.07
N ARG A 5 -36.25 31.59 3.14
CA ARG A 5 -35.47 31.04 2.01
C ARG A 5 -34.04 30.76 2.48
N GLY A 6 -33.72 29.48 2.68
CA GLY A 6 -32.36 29.01 3.00
C GLY A 6 -32.29 27.52 3.33
N PHE A 7 -33.35 26.99 3.96
CA PHE A 7 -33.38 25.59 4.44
C PHE A 7 -33.15 24.53 3.35
N GLY A 8 -33.63 24.75 2.12
CA GLY A 8 -33.48 23.79 1.02
C GLY A 8 -32.08 23.76 0.39
N SER A 9 -31.34 24.87 0.45
CA SER A 9 -29.98 24.96 -0.11
C SER A 9 -28.93 24.42 0.86
N GLU A 10 -29.08 24.70 2.16
CA GLU A 10 -28.16 24.23 3.19
C GLU A 10 -28.14 22.69 3.27
N MET A 11 -29.31 22.07 3.13
CA MET A 11 -29.46 20.62 3.19
C MET A 11 -28.86 19.92 1.94
N LYS A 12 -28.94 20.54 0.76
CA LYS A 12 -28.29 20.04 -0.47
C LYS A 12 -26.77 20.12 -0.38
N VAL A 13 -26.24 21.19 0.22
CA VAL A 13 -24.79 21.37 0.39
C VAL A 13 -24.23 20.34 1.37
N GLY A 14 -24.93 20.07 2.48
CA GLY A 14 -24.55 19.02 3.42
C GLY A 14 -24.49 17.64 2.77
N LEU A 15 -25.49 17.28 1.97
CA LEU A 15 -25.52 16.01 1.23
C LEU A 15 -24.41 15.89 0.19
N PHE A 16 -24.10 16.98 -0.51
CA PHE A 16 -23.02 17.00 -1.50
C PHE A 16 -21.65 16.81 -0.83
N LEU A 17 -21.42 17.50 0.29
CA LEU A 17 -20.18 17.38 1.06
C LEU A 17 -19.98 15.98 1.63
N THR A 18 -21.03 15.37 2.21
CA THR A 18 -20.93 13.99 2.74
C THR A 18 -20.72 12.98 1.63
N PHE A 19 -21.32 13.17 0.46
CA PHE A 19 -21.08 12.35 -0.71
C PHE A 19 -19.62 12.46 -1.21
N CYS A 20 -19.09 13.67 -1.34
CA CYS A 20 -17.69 13.89 -1.71
C CYS A 20 -16.72 13.29 -0.70
N LEU A 21 -16.99 13.43 0.61
CA LEU A 21 -16.17 12.87 1.67
C LEU A 21 -16.18 11.34 1.62
N GLY A 22 -17.36 10.73 1.45
CA GLY A 22 -17.50 9.28 1.30
C GLY A 22 -16.75 8.75 0.09
N LEU A 23 -16.84 9.44 -1.05
CA LEU A 23 -16.10 9.08 -2.26
C LEU A 23 -14.59 9.23 -2.08
N PHE A 24 -14.14 10.27 -1.37
CA PHE A 24 -12.73 10.45 -1.04
C PHE A 24 -12.20 9.34 -0.15
N VAL A 25 -12.94 8.94 0.90
CA VAL A 25 -12.57 7.80 1.75
C VAL A 25 -12.56 6.49 0.97
N ALA A 26 -13.53 6.27 0.08
CA ALA A 26 -13.57 5.11 -0.79
C ALA A 26 -12.33 5.05 -1.71
N LEU A 27 -11.94 6.19 -2.30
CA LEU A 27 -10.71 6.28 -3.08
C LEU A 27 -9.47 6.01 -2.22
N LEU A 28 -9.36 6.58 -1.02
CA LEU A 28 -8.26 6.27 -0.11
C LEU A 28 -8.21 4.78 0.27
N PHE A 29 -9.36 4.12 0.39
CA PHE A 29 -9.41 2.70 0.68
C PHE A 29 -8.95 1.86 -0.51
N VAL A 30 -9.43 2.16 -1.72
CA VAL A 30 -9.02 1.49 -2.97
C VAL A 30 -7.53 1.72 -3.25
N TYR A 31 -7.07 2.97 -3.16
CA TYR A 31 -5.66 3.31 -3.33
C TYR A 31 -4.80 2.80 -2.18
N GLY A 32 -5.29 2.77 -0.94
CA GLY A 32 -4.54 2.27 0.21
C GLY A 32 -4.34 0.76 0.16
N SER A 33 -5.39 0.01 -0.18
CA SER A 33 -5.33 -1.45 -0.33
C SER A 33 -4.51 -1.86 -1.55
N LEU A 34 -4.59 -1.12 -2.66
CA LEU A 34 -3.73 -1.38 -3.81
C LEU A 34 -2.30 -0.93 -3.55
N THR A 35 -2.03 0.31 -3.15
CA THR A 35 -0.65 0.84 -3.14
C THR A 35 0.27 0.16 -2.11
N ARG A 36 -0.27 -0.40 -1.02
CA ARG A 36 0.53 -1.09 0.01
C ARG A 36 0.89 -2.54 -0.35
N GLU A 37 -0.01 -3.25 -1.01
CA GLU A 37 0.20 -4.64 -1.48
C GLU A 37 0.80 -4.69 -2.89
N TRP A 38 0.60 -3.66 -3.72
CA TRP A 38 0.97 -3.61 -5.14
C TRP A 38 2.31 -2.93 -5.41
N ARG A 39 3.04 -2.52 -4.36
CA ARG A 39 4.47 -2.23 -4.45
C ARG A 39 5.20 -3.57 -4.50
N GLY A 40 4.96 -4.28 -5.61
CA GLY A 40 5.19 -5.71 -5.83
C GLY A 40 6.47 -6.23 -5.20
N ARG A 41 6.37 -6.61 -3.93
CA ARG A 41 7.39 -7.38 -3.23
C ARG A 41 7.29 -8.79 -3.79
N ARG A 42 7.85 -8.99 -5.00
CA ARG A 42 8.04 -10.32 -5.56
C ARG A 42 9.07 -11.00 -4.69
N GLU A 43 8.62 -11.98 -3.91
CA GLU A 43 9.50 -12.89 -3.20
C GLU A 43 10.19 -13.78 -4.23
N LEU A 44 11.51 -13.66 -4.31
CA LEU A 44 12.36 -14.48 -5.17
C LEU A 44 13.00 -15.55 -4.29
N HIS A 45 12.72 -16.81 -4.59
CA HIS A 45 13.35 -17.95 -3.94
C HIS A 45 14.50 -18.44 -4.83
N VAL A 46 15.71 -18.50 -4.28
CA VAL A 46 16.90 -18.99 -4.96
C VAL A 46 17.55 -20.03 -4.06
N VAL A 47 17.90 -21.18 -4.64
CA VAL A 47 18.60 -22.26 -3.93
C VAL A 47 20.09 -22.12 -4.16
N PHE A 48 20.87 -22.13 -3.09
CA PHE A 48 22.32 -22.11 -3.11
C PHE A 48 22.86 -23.39 -2.46
N ASN A 49 23.95 -23.94 -3.01
CA ASN A 49 24.60 -25.12 -2.43
C ASN A 49 25.35 -24.81 -1.13
N GLU A 50 25.88 -23.59 -1.01
CA GLU A 50 26.58 -23.10 0.17
C GLU A 50 26.33 -21.60 0.32
N VAL A 51 26.09 -21.15 1.56
CA VAL A 51 25.88 -19.74 1.90
C VAL A 51 26.70 -19.42 3.14
N SER A 52 28.00 -19.20 2.97
CA SER A 52 28.89 -18.85 4.07
C SER A 52 28.71 -17.38 4.47
N GLY A 53 28.26 -17.12 5.70
CA GLY A 53 28.22 -15.78 6.28
C GLY A 53 27.06 -14.88 5.82
N LEU A 54 26.08 -15.41 5.09
CA LEU A 54 24.86 -14.67 4.78
C LEU A 54 24.04 -14.47 6.06
N ARG A 55 23.63 -13.23 6.32
CA ARG A 55 22.81 -12.88 7.49
C ARG A 55 21.37 -12.59 7.06
N PRO A 56 20.38 -12.85 7.93
CA PRO A 56 19.04 -12.28 7.76
C PRO A 56 19.14 -10.77 7.57
N GLU A 57 18.28 -10.21 6.71
CA GLU A 57 18.29 -8.79 6.32
C GLU A 57 19.48 -8.29 5.50
N ALA A 58 20.35 -9.18 5.01
CA ALA A 58 21.41 -8.79 4.09
C ALA A 58 20.84 -8.07 2.85
N ARG A 59 21.53 -7.03 2.40
CA ARG A 59 21.15 -6.24 1.23
C ARG A 59 21.38 -7.04 -0.04
N VAL A 60 20.37 -7.08 -0.91
CA VAL A 60 20.45 -7.66 -2.24
C VAL A 60 20.77 -6.54 -3.21
N LEU A 61 21.89 -6.67 -3.91
CA LEU A 61 22.32 -5.71 -4.92
C LEU A 61 22.13 -6.29 -6.32
N TYR A 62 21.61 -5.48 -7.23
CA TYR A 62 21.58 -5.75 -8.66
C TYR A 62 22.31 -4.63 -9.39
N ASN A 63 23.41 -4.96 -10.08
CA ASN A 63 24.30 -3.97 -10.73
C ASN A 63 24.73 -2.82 -9.80
N GLY A 64 24.98 -3.11 -8.52
CA GLY A 64 25.40 -2.12 -7.52
C GLY A 64 24.26 -1.30 -6.90
N LEU A 65 23.01 -1.47 -7.35
CA LEU A 65 21.83 -0.84 -6.75
C LEU A 65 21.16 -1.79 -5.75
N GLU A 66 20.81 -1.27 -4.58
CA GLU A 66 20.04 -2.03 -3.58
C GLU A 66 18.61 -2.25 -4.08
N VAL A 67 18.26 -3.50 -4.37
CA VAL A 67 16.94 -3.90 -4.90
C VAL A 67 16.05 -4.57 -3.87
N GLY A 68 16.62 -4.99 -2.73
CA GLY A 68 15.85 -5.62 -1.67
C GLY A 68 16.70 -6.09 -0.49
N ARG A 69 16.05 -6.81 0.42
CA ARG A 69 16.67 -7.47 1.56
C ARG A 69 16.27 -8.93 1.61
N VAL A 70 17.17 -9.76 2.13
CA VAL A 70 16.88 -11.17 2.42
C VAL A 70 15.88 -11.25 3.57
N ILE A 71 14.72 -11.84 3.30
CA ILE A 71 13.61 -11.95 4.27
C ILE A 71 13.79 -13.21 5.13
N LYS A 72 14.11 -14.34 4.50
CA LYS A 72 14.23 -15.64 5.16
C LYS A 72 15.22 -16.55 4.42
N MET A 73 15.87 -17.42 5.16
CA MET A 73 16.70 -18.51 4.64
C MET A 73 16.22 -19.81 5.28
N ASP A 74 15.93 -20.81 4.45
CA ASP A 74 15.54 -22.14 4.89
C ASP A 74 16.50 -23.16 4.25
N LEU A 75 16.88 -24.19 5.01
CA LEU A 75 17.63 -25.33 4.50
C LEU A 75 16.64 -26.26 3.81
N VAL A 76 16.85 -26.53 2.52
CA VAL A 76 16.06 -27.49 1.76
C VAL A 76 16.86 -28.80 1.72
N GLU A 77 16.39 -29.81 2.44
CA GLU A 77 16.83 -31.19 2.21
C GLU A 77 16.17 -31.67 0.91
N LEU A 78 17.00 -31.97 -0.09
CA LEU A 78 16.61 -32.54 -1.39
C LEU A 78 16.57 -34.07 -1.32
#